data_AF-A0A8D9AY28-F1
#
_entry.id   AF-A0A8D9AY28-F1
#
_cell.length_a   1.000
_cell.length_b   1.000
_cell.length_c   1.000
_cell.angle_alpha   90.00
_cell.angle_beta   90.00
_cell.angle_gamma   90.00
#
_symmetry.space_group_name_H-M   'P 1'
#
loop_
_entity.id
_entity.type
_entity.pdbx_description
1 polymer ?
#
loop_
_entity_poly.entity_id
_entity_poly.type
_entity_poly.pdbx_seq_one_letter_code
_entity_poly.pdbx_strand_id
1 'polypeptide(L)'
;MEKHSTQSNTTQNISCLNTQQKLSLESWGLPGPVVTAYADKGIHQMFPWQIECLTKEGVLEGKNLVYTAPTSAGKTMVAEILIMKTVLERKKKALFILPFV
;
A
#
# COMPACT_ATOMS: atom_id res chain seq x y z
N MET A 1 6.06 4.93 -32.23
CA MET A 1 5.15 6.04 -31.91
C MET A 1 4.18 5.51 -30.86
N GLU A 2 4.45 5.77 -29.59
CA GLU A 2 3.49 5.88 -28.46
C GLU A 2 4.29 5.79 -27.14
N LYS A 3 3.90 6.65 -26.20
CA LYS A 3 4.76 7.25 -25.16
C LYS A 3 4.74 6.41 -23.88
N HIS A 4 5.90 5.93 -23.42
CA HIS A 4 6.08 5.44 -22.05
C HIS A 4 6.51 6.59 -21.14
N SER A 5 5.54 7.26 -20.52
CA SER A 5 5.78 8.26 -19.46
C SER A 5 4.60 8.30 -18.50
N THR A 6 4.45 7.25 -17.70
CA THR A 6 3.55 7.23 -16.53
C THR A 6 4.43 6.95 -15.32
N GLN A 7 5.16 7.97 -14.86
CA GLN A 7 4.78 8.91 -13.80
C GLN A 7 5.24 8.44 -12.42
N SER A 8 6.35 9.03 -12.00
CA SER A 8 6.89 9.17 -10.64
C SER A 8 6.01 10.02 -9.70
N ASN A 9 4.68 10.05 -9.90
CA ASN A 9 3.78 11.05 -9.31
C ASN A 9 2.94 10.54 -8.11
N THR A 10 2.84 9.24 -7.85
CA THR A 10 1.94 8.70 -6.80
C THR A 10 2.52 8.88 -5.39
N THR A 11 3.80 8.58 -5.19
CA THR A 11 4.47 8.73 -3.88
C THR A 11 4.53 10.19 -3.43
N GLN A 12 4.72 11.12 -4.37
CA GLN A 12 4.72 12.57 -4.08
C GLN A 12 3.33 13.12 -3.71
N ASN A 13 2.25 12.45 -4.11
CA ASN A 13 0.90 12.87 -3.72
C ASN A 13 0.48 12.37 -2.32
N ILE A 14 1.11 11.33 -1.76
CA ILE A 14 0.71 10.81 -0.43
C ILE A 14 1.33 11.62 0.71
N SER A 15 2.50 12.20 0.50
CA SER A 15 3.17 13.04 1.50
C SER A 15 2.36 14.29 1.84
N CYS A 16 1.60 14.86 0.89
CA CYS A 16 0.78 16.05 1.08
C CYS A 16 -0.65 15.79 1.59
N LEU A 17 -1.09 14.53 1.68
CA LEU A 17 -2.42 14.20 2.22
C LEU A 17 -2.51 14.44 3.72
N ASN A 18 -3.64 15.00 4.16
CA ASN A 18 -3.96 15.12 5.58
C ASN A 18 -4.24 13.73 6.21
N THR A 19 -4.17 13.63 7.53
CA THR A 19 -4.34 12.35 8.26
C THR A 19 -5.67 11.67 7.97
N GLN A 20 -6.75 12.45 7.75
CA GLN A 20 -8.08 11.92 7.46
C GLN A 20 -8.19 11.33 6.06
N GLN A 21 -7.52 11.93 5.07
CA GLN A 21 -7.48 11.42 3.70
C GLN A 21 -6.68 10.11 3.61
N LYS A 22 -5.59 10.00 4.37
CA LYS A 22 -4.77 8.78 4.44
C LYS A 22 -5.51 7.58 5.05
N LEU A 23 -6.60 7.82 5.79
CA LEU A 23 -7.48 6.74 6.27
C LEU A 23 -8.22 6.07 5.13
N SER A 24 -8.62 6.81 4.08
CA SER A 24 -9.33 6.22 2.95
C SER A 24 -8.39 5.33 2.13
N LEU A 25 -8.81 4.09 1.87
CA LEU A 25 -8.04 3.14 1.08
C LEU A 25 -7.81 3.62 -0.37
N GLU A 26 -8.76 4.38 -0.91
CA GLU A 26 -8.70 4.97 -2.26
C GLU A 26 -7.49 5.91 -2.45
N SER A 27 -7.02 6.53 -1.38
CA SER A 27 -5.91 7.50 -1.42
C SER A 27 -4.53 6.87 -1.69
N TRP A 28 -4.43 5.53 -1.63
CA TRP A 28 -3.14 4.82 -1.69
C TRP A 28 -2.69 4.44 -3.10
N GLY A 29 -3.46 4.81 -4.13
CA GLY A 29 -3.11 4.57 -5.54
C GLY A 29 -3.26 3.11 -5.96
N LEU A 30 -4.17 2.37 -5.32
CA LEU A 30 -4.46 0.99 -5.67
C LEU A 30 -5.33 0.92 -6.95
N PRO A 31 -5.23 -0.14 -7.76
CA PRO A 31 -6.12 -0.34 -8.90
C PRO A 31 -7.59 -0.38 -8.46
N GLY A 32 -8.48 0.22 -9.25
CA GLY A 32 -9.92 0.25 -8.96
C GLY A 32 -10.52 -1.11 -8.55
N PRO A 33 -10.25 -2.21 -9.27
CA PRO A 33 -10.75 -3.53 -8.88
C PRO A 33 -10.28 -4.01 -7.49
N VAL A 34 -9.08 -3.61 -7.07
CA VAL A 34 -8.56 -3.94 -5.73
C VAL A 34 -9.31 -3.18 -4.67
N VAL A 35 -9.53 -1.88 -4.88
CA VAL A 35 -10.31 -1.04 -3.95
C VAL A 35 -11.73 -1.60 -3.80
N THR A 36 -12.40 -1.94 -4.91
CA THR A 36 -13.72 -2.57 -4.88
C THR A 36 -13.70 -3.89 -4.11
N ALA A 37 -12.71 -4.75 -4.34
CA ALA A 37 -12.59 -6.03 -3.63
C ALA A 37 -12.38 -5.88 -2.11
N TYR A 38 -11.72 -4.81 -1.66
CA TYR A 38 -11.65 -4.49 -0.22
C TYR A 38 -12.97 -3.92 0.30
N ALA A 39 -13.62 -3.03 -0.47
CA ALA A 39 -14.92 -2.47 -0.13
C ALA A 39 -16.00 -3.55 0.01
N ASP A 40 -16.02 -4.56 -0.86
CA ASP A 40 -16.94 -5.71 -0.78
C ASP A 40 -16.72 -6.54 0.50
N LYS A 41 -15.53 -6.47 1.08
CA LYS A 41 -15.18 -7.08 2.38
C LYS A 41 -15.44 -6.14 3.56
N GLY A 42 -16.04 -4.97 3.33
CA GLY A 42 -16.32 -3.94 4.34
C GLY A 42 -15.10 -3.10 4.73
N ILE A 43 -14.00 -3.17 3.97
CA ILE A 43 -12.74 -2.47 4.27
C ILE A 43 -12.69 -1.19 3.42
N HIS A 44 -13.13 -0.08 4.01
CA HIS A 44 -13.07 1.25 3.38
C HIS A 44 -11.93 2.11 3.92
N GLN A 45 -11.51 1.85 5.16
CA GLN A 45 -10.54 2.66 5.86
C GLN A 45 -9.42 1.82 6.48
N MET A 46 -8.24 2.41 6.53
CA MET A 46 -7.06 1.85 7.18
C MET A 46 -7.02 2.22 8.66
N PHE A 47 -6.43 1.35 9.47
CA PHE A 47 -6.11 1.69 10.85
C PHE A 47 -4.97 2.70 10.93
N PRO A 48 -4.95 3.59 11.94
CA PRO A 48 -3.89 4.58 12.10
C PRO A 48 -2.48 4.00 12.10
N TRP A 49 -2.28 2.84 12.75
CA TRP A 49 -0.98 2.19 12.84
C TRP A 49 -0.51 1.65 11.46
N GLN A 50 -1.42 1.25 10.59
CA GLN A 50 -1.09 0.81 9.23
C GLN A 50 -0.58 1.99 8.39
N ILE A 51 -1.23 3.15 8.54
CA ILE A 51 -0.79 4.40 7.89
C ILE A 51 0.56 4.82 8.43
N GLU A 52 0.78 4.75 9.74
CA GLU A 52 2.08 5.06 10.33
C GLU A 52 3.17 4.19 9.70
N CYS A 53 2.95 2.87 9.58
CA CYS A 53 3.89 1.95 8.94
C CYS A 53 4.19 2.34 7.48
N LEU A 54 3.17 2.69 6.71
CA LEU A 54 3.33 3.04 5.29
C LEU A 54 3.93 4.43 5.07
N THR A 55 3.73 5.36 6.00
CA THR A 55 4.24 6.74 5.91
C THR A 55 5.63 6.91 6.53
N LYS A 56 6.20 5.86 7.13
CA LYS A 56 7.59 5.88 7.60
C LYS A 56 8.55 6.17 6.44
N GLU A 57 9.58 6.94 6.76
CA GLU A 57 10.53 7.45 5.78
C GLU A 57 11.21 6.31 4.97
N GLY A 58 11.07 6.36 3.66
CA GLY A 58 11.70 5.40 2.76
C GLY A 58 10.90 4.12 2.54
N VAL A 59 9.82 3.87 3.27
CA VAL A 59 9.04 2.62 3.16
C VAL A 59 8.39 2.49 1.78
N LEU A 60 7.75 3.56 1.28
CA LEU A 60 7.12 3.55 -0.04
C LEU A 60 8.16 3.56 -1.16
N GLU A 61 9.36 4.06 -0.89
CA GLU A 61 10.52 4.01 -1.77
C GLU A 61 11.18 2.62 -1.79
N GLY A 62 10.73 1.73 -0.90
CA GLY A 62 11.14 0.34 -0.80
C GLY A 62 12.36 0.08 0.08
N LYS A 63 12.58 0.91 1.11
CA LYS A 63 13.42 0.54 2.26
C LYS A 63 12.77 -0.62 3.03
N ASN A 64 13.58 -1.33 3.80
CA ASN A 64 13.10 -2.45 4.61
C ASN A 64 12.23 -1.95 5.76
N LEU A 65 11.13 -2.65 6.01
CA LEU A 65 10.20 -2.39 7.10
C LEU A 65 9.99 -3.67 7.92
N VAL A 66 10.15 -3.58 9.23
CA VAL A 66 9.78 -4.62 10.20
C VAL A 66 8.73 -4.04 11.13
N TYR A 67 7.61 -4.75 11.28
CA TYR A 67 6.49 -4.32 12.12
C TYR A 67 5.87 -5.51 12.85
N THR A 68 5.21 -5.24 13.97
CA THR A 68 4.54 -6.25 14.80
C THR A 68 3.13 -5.79 15.14
N ALA A 69 2.18 -6.72 15.16
CA ALA A 69 0.79 -6.47 15.54
C ALA A 69 0.04 -7.79 15.81
N PRO A 70 -1.03 -7.82 16.63
CA PRO A 70 -1.85 -9.02 16.87
C PRO A 70 -2.49 -9.59 15.61
N THR A 71 -2.67 -10.92 15.47
CA THR A 71 -3.11 -11.61 14.23
C THR A 71 -4.28 -10.92 13.53
N SER A 72 -5.34 -10.60 14.26
CA SER A 72 -6.57 -9.96 13.77
C SER A 72 -6.46 -8.46 13.46
N ALA A 73 -5.31 -7.83 13.71
CA ALA A 73 -5.15 -6.38 13.52
C ALA A 73 -5.01 -5.95 12.05
N GLY A 74 -5.02 -6.88 11.08
CA GLY A 74 -4.94 -6.55 9.65
C GLY A 74 -3.52 -6.27 9.14
N LYS A 75 -2.51 -6.99 9.67
CA LYS A 75 -1.10 -6.87 9.21
C LYS A 75 -0.90 -7.13 7.73
N THR A 76 -1.59 -8.14 7.21
CA THR A 76 -1.47 -8.56 5.83
C THR A 76 -1.70 -7.41 4.85
N MET A 77 -2.64 -6.51 5.15
CA MET A 77 -2.95 -5.37 4.30
C MET A 77 -1.77 -4.42 4.07
N VAL A 78 -0.93 -4.20 5.10
CA VAL A 78 0.28 -3.38 4.96
C VAL A 78 1.26 -4.03 3.98
N ALA A 79 1.48 -5.35 4.10
CA ALA A 79 2.32 -6.10 3.17
C ALA A 79 1.76 -6.11 1.75
N GLU A 80 0.45 -6.32 1.60
CA GLU A 80 -0.25 -6.34 0.31
C GLU A 80 -0.09 -4.99 -0.43
N ILE A 81 -0.27 -3.87 0.26
CA ILE A 81 -0.09 -2.52 -0.33
C ILE A 81 1.36 -2.31 -0.79
N LEU A 82 2.35 -2.71 0.03
CA LEU A 82 3.77 -2.58 -0.33
C LEU A 82 4.16 -3.46 -1.52
N ILE A 83 3.63 -4.68 -1.56
CA ILE A 83 3.80 -5.60 -2.69
C ILE A 83 3.19 -4.99 -3.95
N MET A 84 1.96 -4.50 -3.87
CA MET A 84 1.28 -3.87 -5.01
C MET A 84 2.05 -2.66 -5.54
N LYS A 85 2.54 -1.77 -4.67
CA LYS A 85 3.39 -0.65 -5.12
C LYS A 85 4.69 -1.11 -5.75
N THR A 86 5.33 -2.13 -5.20
CA THR A 86 6.55 -2.69 -5.78
C THR A 86 6.32 -3.24 -7.19
N VAL A 87 5.20 -3.95 -7.39
CA VAL A 87 4.84 -4.53 -8.70
C VAL A 87 4.37 -3.45 -9.68
N LEU A 88 3.51 -2.53 -9.26
CA LEU A 88 2.87 -1.55 -10.13
C LEU A 88 3.77 -0.37 -10.45
N GLU A 89 4.45 0.20 -9.46
CA GLU A 89 5.26 1.41 -9.62
C GLU A 89 6.70 1.07 -9.98
N ARG A 90 7.31 0.11 -9.29
CA ARG A 90 8.73 -0.25 -9.50
C ARG A 90 8.93 -1.32 -10.57
N LYS A 91 7.84 -1.93 -11.08
CA LYS A 91 7.86 -3.02 -12.08
C LYS A 91 8.77 -4.18 -11.69
N LYS A 92 8.86 -4.48 -10.38
CA LYS A 92 9.64 -5.60 -9.84
C LYS A 92 8.74 -6.75 -9.42
N LYS A 93 9.28 -7.97 -9.44
CA LYS A 93 8.61 -9.14 -8.87
C LYS A 93 8.61 -9.05 -7.34
N ALA A 94 7.56 -9.56 -6.72
CA ALA A 94 7.46 -9.69 -5.26
C ALA A 94 7.35 -11.16 -4.88
N LEU A 95 7.88 -11.50 -3.71
CA LEU A 95 7.79 -12.84 -3.12
C LEU A 95 7.10 -12.71 -1.77
N PHE A 96 6.02 -13.47 -1.58
CA PHE A 96 5.34 -13.56 -0.29
C PHE A 96 5.60 -14.94 0.31
N ILE A 97 6.34 -14.98 1.42
CA ILE A 97 6.79 -16.20 2.07
C ILE A 97 5.82 -16.53 3.21
N LEU A 98 5.24 -17.73 3.16
CA LEU A 98 4.36 -18.27 4.19
C LEU A 98 5.04 -19.49 4.84
N PRO A 99 4.80 -19.76 6.13
CA PRO A 99 5.50 -20.81 6.86
C PRO A 99 5.10 -22.23 6.45
N PHE A 100 3.88 -22.41 5.93
CA PHE A 100 3.32 -23.71 5.58
C PHE A 100 2.62 -23.65 4.22
N VAL A 101 2.52 -24.83 3.59
CA VAL A 101 1.73 -25.07 2.37
C VAL A 101 0.26 -25.29 2.68
#